data_AF-A0A6J4MRR7-F1
#
_entry.id   AF-A0A6J4MRR7-F1
#
_cell.length_a   1.000
_cell.length_b   1.000
_cell.length_c   1.000
_cell.angle_alpha   90.00
_cell.angle_beta   90.00
_cell.angle_gamma   90.00
#
_symmetry.space_group_name_H-M   'P 1'
#
loop_
_entity.id
_entity.type
_entity.pdbx_description
1 polymer ?
#
loop_
_entity_poly.entity_id
_entity_poly.type
_entity_poly.pdbx_seq_one_letter_code
_entity_poly.pdbx_strand_id
1 'polypeptide(L)'
;MPELYIGGAWTRAREGGCREIRCPADGSLVAEVDEATAPDAAAAVGAAREAFDAGEWSSSSTLERGRLLHRVADLLERDKADIARLESLDTGKRLVESEYDVDDVAGVFRHY
;
A
#
# COMPACT_ATOMS: atom_id res chain seq x y z
N MET A 1 -10.73 7.28 -9.08
CA MET A 1 -10.83 5.88 -9.56
C MET A 1 -11.12 5.02 -8.32
N PRO A 2 -11.49 3.72 -8.40
CA PRO A 2 -11.57 2.93 -7.17
C PRO A 2 -10.20 2.80 -6.49
N GLU A 3 -10.15 2.99 -5.18
CA GLU A 3 -8.89 3.10 -4.41
C GLU A 3 -8.74 2.06 -3.30
N LEU A 4 -9.79 1.32 -2.96
CA LEU A 4 -9.67 0.17 -2.06
C LEU A 4 -9.18 -1.04 -2.86
N TYR A 5 -8.19 -1.77 -2.37
CA TYR A 5 -7.75 -3.02 -2.99
C TYR A 5 -8.19 -4.22 -2.14
N ILE A 6 -9.26 -4.89 -2.54
CA ILE A 6 -9.91 -5.96 -1.79
C ILE A 6 -10.06 -7.20 -2.68
N GLY A 7 -9.53 -8.34 -2.23
CA GLY A 7 -9.68 -9.62 -2.95
C GLY A 7 -9.06 -9.64 -4.35
N GLY A 8 -7.97 -8.90 -4.56
CA GLY A 8 -7.28 -8.84 -5.85
C GLY A 8 -7.83 -7.80 -6.84
N ALA A 9 -8.83 -7.00 -6.45
CA ALA A 9 -9.45 -6.00 -7.30
C ALA A 9 -9.51 -4.61 -6.65
N TRP A 10 -9.40 -3.57 -7.48
CA TRP A 10 -9.71 -2.20 -7.09
C TRP A 10 -11.24 -2.00 -7.00
N THR A 11 -11.73 -1.56 -5.86
CA THR A 11 -13.14 -1.30 -5.57
C THR A 11 -13.36 0.07 -4.93
N ARG A 12 -14.57 0.60 -5.08
CA ARG A 12 -15.04 1.80 -4.37
C ARG A 12 -15.43 1.46 -2.95
N ALA A 13 -15.44 2.46 -2.06
CA ALA A 13 -16.08 2.33 -0.75
C ALA A 13 -17.56 1.98 -0.92
N ARG A 14 -18.05 0.97 -0.18
CA ARG A 14 -19.44 0.48 -0.32
C ARG A 14 -20.49 1.54 -0.03
N GLU A 15 -20.19 2.44 0.91
CA GLU A 15 -21.08 3.54 1.29
C GLU A 15 -20.80 4.82 0.48
N GLY A 16 -19.86 4.78 -0.47
CA GLY A 16 -19.54 5.89 -1.37
C GLY A 16 -18.82 7.07 -0.71
N GLY A 17 -18.32 6.89 0.51
CA GLY A 17 -17.52 7.92 1.21
C GLY A 17 -16.19 8.16 0.50
N CYS A 18 -15.73 9.41 0.55
CA CYS A 18 -14.39 9.83 0.12
C CYS A 18 -13.76 10.74 1.18
N ARG A 19 -12.42 10.83 1.18
CA ARG A 19 -11.63 11.72 2.03
C ARG A 19 -10.57 12.45 1.22
N GLU A 20 -10.50 13.76 1.39
CA GLU A 20 -9.38 14.56 0.89
C GLU A 20 -8.15 14.39 1.79
N ILE A 21 -7.01 14.12 1.17
CA ILE A 21 -5.68 14.15 1.78
C ILE A 21 -5.04 15.49 1.42
N ARG A 22 -4.63 16.24 2.44
CA ARG A 22 -4.08 17.59 2.29
C ARG A 22 -2.69 17.66 2.87
N CYS A 23 -1.79 18.30 2.13
CA CYS A 23 -0.40 18.48 2.52
C CYS A 23 -0.35 19.33 3.80
N PRO A 24 0.27 18.84 4.88
CA PRO A 24 0.32 19.59 6.15
C PRO A 24 1.21 20.84 6.08
N ALA A 25 2.11 20.93 5.08
CA ALA A 25 3.01 22.07 4.93
C ALA A 25 2.30 23.34 4.41
N ASP A 26 1.30 23.20 3.54
CA ASP A 26 0.65 24.33 2.87
C ASP A 26 -0.87 24.19 2.65
N GLY A 27 -1.47 23.05 3.03
CA GLY A 27 -2.88 22.75 2.88
C GLY A 27 -3.32 22.37 1.46
N SER A 28 -2.38 22.23 0.52
CA SER A 28 -2.67 21.82 -0.85
C SER A 28 -3.30 20.43 -0.91
N LEU A 29 -4.19 20.19 -1.87
CA LEU A 29 -4.80 18.89 -2.09
C LEU A 29 -3.77 17.93 -2.71
N VAL A 30 -3.55 16.77 -2.08
CA VAL A 30 -2.63 15.73 -2.55
C VAL A 30 -3.40 14.65 -3.31
N ALA A 31 -4.48 14.13 -2.71
CA ALA A 31 -5.33 13.10 -3.28
C ALA A 31 -6.75 13.15 -2.67
N GLU A 32 -7.71 12.51 -3.34
CA GLU A 32 -9.02 12.17 -2.77
C GLU A 32 -9.16 10.66 -2.81
N VAL A 33 -9.37 10.03 -1.66
CA VAL A 33 -9.38 8.57 -1.52
C VAL A 33 -10.74 8.03 -1.09
N ASP A 34 -11.05 6.78 -1.44
CA ASP A 34 -12.26 6.10 -0.96
C ASP A 34 -12.19 5.91 0.57
N GLU A 35 -13.24 6.33 1.29
CA GLU A 35 -13.35 6.21 2.75
C GLU A 35 -14.06 4.91 3.12
N ALA A 36 -13.27 3.86 3.40
CA ALA A 36 -13.78 2.54 3.76
C ALA A 36 -14.60 2.55 5.06
N THR A 37 -15.67 1.76 5.10
CA THR A 37 -16.47 1.53 6.32
C THR A 37 -16.35 0.09 6.83
N ALA A 38 -17.04 -0.24 7.94
CA ALA A 38 -16.98 -1.57 8.53
C ALA A 38 -17.35 -2.71 7.55
N PRO A 39 -18.36 -2.57 6.66
CA PRO A 39 -18.62 -3.53 5.59
C PRO A 39 -17.44 -3.78 4.63
N ASP A 40 -16.67 -2.74 4.27
CA ASP A 40 -15.48 -2.89 3.41
C ASP A 40 -14.39 -3.68 4.13
N ALA A 41 -14.14 -3.35 5.40
CA ALA A 41 -13.20 -4.08 6.24
C ALA A 41 -13.60 -5.55 6.43
N ALA A 42 -14.89 -5.83 6.66
CA ALA A 42 -15.40 -7.19 6.76
C ALA A 42 -15.21 -7.98 5.45
N ALA A 43 -15.42 -7.33 4.29
CA ALA A 43 -15.16 -7.94 2.99
C ALA A 43 -13.68 -8.25 2.78
N ALA A 44 -12.77 -7.35 3.20
CA ALA A 44 -11.33 -7.57 3.13
C ALA A 44 -10.87 -8.73 4.02
N VAL A 45 -11.41 -8.84 5.24
CA VAL A 45 -11.14 -9.98 6.14
C VAL A 45 -11.65 -11.29 5.54
N GLY A 46 -12.85 -11.29 4.95
CA GLY A 46 -13.41 -12.44 4.25
C GLY A 46 -12.49 -12.90 3.12
N ALA A 47 -12.08 -11.99 2.24
CA ALA A 47 -11.17 -12.30 1.14
C ALA A 47 -9.80 -12.82 1.61
N ALA A 48 -9.25 -12.25 2.70
CA ALA A 48 -8.01 -12.73 3.27
C ALA A 48 -8.14 -14.14 3.87
N ARG A 49 -9.27 -14.45 4.51
CA ARG A 49 -9.58 -15.79 5.03
C ARG A 49 -9.66 -16.82 3.90
N GLU A 50 -10.41 -16.49 2.85
CA GLU A 50 -10.53 -17.32 1.64
C GLU A 50 -9.16 -17.58 1.00
N ALA A 51 -8.33 -16.55 0.82
CA ALA A 51 -6.99 -16.71 0.26
C ALA A 51 -6.08 -17.59 1.12
N PHE A 52 -6.20 -17.52 2.45
CA PHE A 52 -5.45 -18.41 3.34
C PHE A 52 -5.95 -19.85 3.26
N ASP A 53 -7.27 -20.07 3.28
CA ASP A 53 -7.90 -21.39 3.22
C ASP A 53 -7.69 -22.10 1.88
N ALA A 54 -7.71 -21.35 0.79
CA ALA A 54 -7.46 -21.88 -0.56
C ALA A 54 -6.04 -22.44 -0.72
N GLY A 55 -5.11 -22.04 0.14
CA GLY A 55 -3.77 -22.62 0.19
C GLY A 55 -2.76 -22.00 -0.78
N GLU A 56 -3.19 -21.21 -1.77
CA GLU A 56 -2.30 -20.65 -2.80
C GLU A 56 -1.11 -19.89 -2.20
N TRP A 57 -1.38 -19.00 -1.23
CA TRP A 57 -0.32 -18.29 -0.51
C TRP A 57 0.21 -19.07 0.69
N SER A 58 -0.67 -19.59 1.54
CA SER A 58 -0.29 -20.21 2.83
C SER A 58 0.51 -21.51 2.66
N SER A 59 0.31 -22.24 1.54
CA SER A 59 1.01 -23.48 1.21
C SER A 59 2.12 -23.30 0.17
N SER A 60 2.38 -22.06 -0.29
CA SER A 60 3.51 -21.76 -1.19
C SER A 60 4.85 -22.14 -0.55
N SER A 61 5.89 -22.31 -1.36
CA SER A 61 7.23 -22.55 -0.82
C SER A 61 7.83 -21.27 -0.21
N THR A 62 8.74 -21.44 0.74
CA THR A 62 9.53 -20.31 1.29
C THR A 62 10.30 -19.59 0.18
N LEU A 63 10.78 -20.32 -0.83
CA LEU A 63 11.50 -19.77 -1.97
C LEU A 63 10.61 -18.86 -2.84
N GLU A 64 9.38 -19.26 -3.13
CA GLU A 64 8.44 -18.43 -3.90
C GLU A 64 8.08 -17.15 -3.15
N ARG A 65 7.83 -17.25 -1.83
CA ARG A 65 7.57 -16.07 -1.00
C ARG A 65 8.77 -15.12 -0.96
N GLY A 66 9.98 -15.64 -0.75
CA GLY A 66 11.20 -14.83 -0.77
C GLY A 66 11.40 -14.13 -2.12
N ARG A 67 11.16 -14.81 -3.25
CA ARG A 67 11.21 -14.19 -4.58
C ARG A 67 10.24 -13.02 -4.71
N LEU A 68 9.03 -13.14 -4.14
CA LEU A 68 8.06 -12.05 -4.15
C LEU A 68 8.51 -10.87 -3.28
N LEU A 69 9.07 -11.11 -2.08
CA LEU A 69 9.62 -10.05 -1.23
C LEU A 69 10.76 -9.30 -1.94
N HIS A 70 11.70 -10.03 -2.55
CA HIS A 70 12.75 -9.42 -3.36
C HIS A 70 12.19 -8.64 -4.55
N ARG A 71 11.11 -9.12 -5.18
CA ARG A 71 10.48 -8.40 -6.28
C ARG A 71 9.82 -7.10 -5.80
N VAL A 72 9.23 -7.08 -4.61
CA VAL A 72 8.69 -5.85 -4.01
C VAL A 72 9.81 -4.84 -3.77
N ALA A 73 10.95 -5.27 -3.24
CA ALA A 73 12.11 -4.40 -3.09
C ALA A 73 12.59 -3.80 -4.43
N ASP A 74 12.67 -4.60 -5.50
CA ASP A 74 13.02 -4.09 -6.84
C ASP A 74 12.06 -2.98 -7.32
N LEU A 75 10.76 -3.13 -7.01
CA LEU A 75 9.73 -2.17 -7.42
C LEU A 75 9.81 -0.88 -6.58
N LEU A 76 10.08 -0.99 -5.28
CA LEU A 76 10.34 0.16 -4.41
C LEU A 76 11.55 0.98 -4.87
N GLU A 77 12.66 0.30 -5.19
CA GLU A 77 13.87 0.93 -5.73
C GLU A 77 13.60 1.62 -7.08
N ARG A 78 12.83 0.96 -7.96
CA ARG A 78 12.45 1.51 -9.27
C ARG A 78 11.61 2.80 -9.13
N ASP A 79 10.63 2.79 -8.23
CA ASP A 79 9.65 3.87 -8.08
C ASP A 79 9.98 4.86 -6.97
N LYS A 80 11.22 4.80 -6.44
CA LYS A 80 11.65 5.54 -5.25
C LYS A 80 11.31 7.02 -5.28
N ALA A 81 11.60 7.69 -6.40
CA ALA A 81 11.39 9.13 -6.51
C ALA A 81 9.92 9.52 -6.37
N ASP A 82 9.02 8.71 -6.93
CA ASP A 82 7.57 8.97 -6.88
C ASP A 82 7.02 8.67 -5.49
N ILE A 83 7.43 7.54 -4.89
CA ILE A 83 7.01 7.15 -3.53
C ILE A 83 7.50 8.17 -2.50
N ALA A 84 8.76 8.58 -2.57
CA ALA A 84 9.33 9.57 -1.63
C ALA A 84 8.61 10.92 -1.74
N ARG A 85 8.24 11.34 -2.96
CA ARG A 85 7.47 12.57 -3.17
C ARG A 85 6.07 12.47 -2.57
N LEU A 86 5.38 11.33 -2.75
CA LEU A 86 4.05 11.10 -2.14
C LEU A 86 4.13 11.14 -0.62
N GLU A 87 5.11 10.43 -0.02
CA GLU A 87 5.33 10.39 1.42
C GLU A 87 5.59 11.80 2.01
N SER A 88 6.38 12.62 1.33
CA SER A 88 6.63 14.01 1.75
C SER A 88 5.38 14.89 1.63
N LEU A 89 4.57 14.70 0.58
CA LEU A 89 3.33 15.45 0.40
C LEU A 89 2.30 15.09 1.46
N ASP A 90 2.20 13.81 1.85
CA ASP A 90 1.23 13.34 2.83
C ASP A 90 1.63 13.71 4.28
N THR A 91 2.92 13.62 4.59
CA THR A 91 3.41 13.76 5.98
C THR A 91 4.04 15.12 6.30
N GLY A 92 4.46 15.89 5.28
CA GLY A 92 5.20 17.14 5.45
C GLY A 92 6.66 16.99 5.84
N LYS A 93 7.21 15.77 5.89
CA LYS A 93 8.64 15.54 6.14
C LYS A 93 9.48 16.04 4.96
N ARG A 94 10.78 16.26 5.16
CA ARG A 94 11.64 16.70 4.06
C ARG A 94 11.82 15.56 3.07
N LEU A 95 11.91 15.89 1.77
CA LEU A 95 12.06 14.90 0.70
C LEU A 95 13.22 13.92 0.95
N VAL A 96 14.35 14.42 1.43
CA VAL A 96 15.51 13.60 1.75
C VAL A 96 15.22 12.55 2.83
N GLU A 97 14.34 12.84 3.80
CA GLU A 97 13.93 11.89 4.83
C GLU A 97 13.03 10.80 4.22
N SER A 98 12.09 11.18 3.35
CA SER A 98 11.29 10.21 2.59
C SER A 98 12.13 9.33 1.65
N GLU A 99 13.19 9.87 1.05
CA GLU A 99 14.11 9.07 0.23
C GLU A 99 14.85 8.01 1.04
N TYR A 100 15.26 8.36 2.28
CA TYR A 100 15.84 7.38 3.21
C TYR A 100 14.83 6.32 3.63
N ASP A 101 13.58 6.72 3.93
CA ASP A 101 12.53 5.78 4.30
C ASP A 101 12.32 4.72 3.19
N VAL A 102 12.30 5.12 1.91
CA VAL A 102 12.14 4.15 0.81
C VAL A 102 13.32 3.19 0.71
N ASP A 103 14.56 3.66 0.92
CA ASP A 103 15.74 2.78 0.95
C ASP A 103 15.66 1.79 2.12
N ASP A 104 15.24 2.26 3.30
CA ASP A 104 15.09 1.43 4.50
C ASP A 104 13.99 0.37 4.29
N VAL A 105 12.84 0.75 3.72
CA VAL A 105 11.75 -0.20 3.41
C VAL A 105 12.20 -1.23 2.37
N ALA A 106 12.90 -0.82 1.31
CA ALA A 106 13.48 -1.76 0.35
C ALA A 106 14.45 -2.73 1.07
N GLY A 107 15.30 -2.23 1.96
CA GLY A 107 16.19 -3.05 2.80
C GLY A 107 15.44 -4.06 3.69
N VAL A 108 14.32 -3.67 4.28
CA VAL A 108 13.45 -4.57 5.07
C VAL A 108 12.90 -5.70 4.20
N PHE A 109 12.41 -5.39 2.99
CA PHE A 109 11.94 -6.42 2.05
C PHE A 109 13.07 -7.32 1.51
N ARG A 110 14.32 -6.85 1.47
CA ARG A 110 15.48 -7.68 1.12
C ARG A 110 15.92 -8.57 2.28
N HIS A 111 15.65 -8.16 3.51
CA HIS A 111 16.06 -8.89 4.71
C HIS A 111 15.15 -10.11 4.97
N TYR A 112 13.83 -9.94 4.83
CA TYR A 112 12.83 -10.99 5.01
C TYR A 112 12.58 -11.80 3.74
#